data_AF-A0A2H6N3H9-F1
#
_entry.id   AF-A0A2H6N3H9-F1
#
_cell.length_a   1.000
_cell.length_b   1.000
_cell.length_c   1.000
_cell.angle_alpha   90.00
_cell.angle_beta   90.00
_cell.angle_gamma   90.00
#
_symmetry.space_group_name_H-M   'P 1'
#
loop_
_entity.id
_entity.type
_entity.pdbx_description
1 polymer ?
#
loop_
_entity_poly.entity_id
_entity_poly.type
_entity_poly.pdbx_seq_one_letter_code
_entity_poly.pdbx_strand_id
1 'polypeptide(L)'
;MDYPLQGPGFLSIPCLPEISSIRRVPLPHELVEQFGHMQCNCMMGVFPEISRAWLTIDSDIFMWNYEDGGDLAYFDGLSETILAVGLVKPKAGIFQPHIRHLLVLATPVDIVILGLSYTTLQAGSGTLNDSMSGGMQLLPDPLYSLPTDNTYLLTITSAENGRIFMAGKDGCLY
;
A
#
# COMPACT_ATOMS: atom_id res chain seq x y z
N MET A 1 33.12 -15.36 4.77
CA MET A 1 31.76 -15.37 4.20
C MET A 1 31.44 -16.82 3.92
N ASP A 2 31.04 -17.53 4.96
CA ASP A 2 30.72 -18.95 4.94
C ASP A 2 29.31 -19.13 4.37
N TYR A 3 29.21 -19.23 3.04
CA TYR A 3 28.01 -19.77 2.41
C TYR A 3 27.94 -21.27 2.77
N PRO A 4 26.77 -21.82 3.13
CA PRO A 4 26.66 -23.25 3.40
C PRO A 4 26.91 -24.02 2.10
N LEU A 5 28.12 -24.57 1.98
CA LEU A 5 28.45 -25.55 0.95
C LEU A 5 27.64 -26.81 1.24
N GLN A 6 26.74 -27.16 0.33
CA GLN A 6 25.95 -28.39 0.40
C GLN A 6 26.87 -29.58 0.68
N GLY A 7 26.68 -30.23 1.82
CA GLY A 7 27.47 -31.39 2.24
C GLY A 7 27.25 -32.60 1.30
N PRO A 8 28.24 -33.51 1.19
CA PRO A 8 28.15 -34.65 0.29
C PRO A 8 27.16 -35.67 0.85
N GLY A 9 25.98 -35.79 0.24
CA GLY A 9 24.98 -36.79 0.63
C GLY A 9 23.55 -36.56 0.17
N PHE A 10 23.22 -35.39 -0.38
CA PHE A 10 21.88 -35.14 -0.92
C PHE A 10 21.79 -35.61 -2.37
N LEU A 11 20.77 -36.41 -2.67
CA LEU A 11 20.31 -36.70 -4.02
C LEU A 11 20.23 -35.36 -4.78
N SER A 12 21.11 -35.15 -5.77
CA SER A 12 21.02 -34.01 -6.66
C SER A 12 19.80 -34.23 -7.55
N ILE A 13 18.62 -33.80 -7.09
CA ILE A 13 17.44 -33.74 -7.95
C ILE A 13 17.78 -32.70 -9.03
N PRO A 14 17.93 -33.09 -10.30
CA PRO A 14 18.35 -32.14 -11.32
C PRO A 14 17.27 -31.06 -11.47
N CYS A 15 17.68 -29.81 -11.25
CA CYS A 15 17.03 -28.60 -11.74
C CYS A 15 15.51 -28.53 -11.52
N LEU A 16 15.06 -28.64 -10.27
CA LEU A 16 13.71 -28.17 -9.93
C LEU A 16 13.76 -26.63 -9.92
N PRO A 17 12.96 -25.94 -10.75
CA PRO A 17 12.85 -24.50 -10.64
C PRO A 17 12.22 -24.16 -9.27
N GLU A 18 13.00 -23.50 -8.40
CA GLU A 18 12.55 -23.09 -7.07
C GLU A 18 11.41 -22.06 -7.13
N ILE A 19 11.33 -21.32 -8.24
CA ILE A 19 10.30 -20.32 -8.52
C ILE A 19 9.72 -20.58 -9.91
N SER A 20 8.40 -20.58 -10.01
CA SER A 20 7.66 -20.64 -11.27
C SER A 20 6.62 -19.52 -11.32
N SER A 21 6.42 -18.90 -12.48
CA SER A 21 5.33 -17.93 -12.67
C SER A 21 3.99 -18.68 -12.70
N ILE A 22 3.17 -18.45 -11.67
CA ILE A 22 1.86 -19.09 -11.55
C ILE A 22 0.78 -18.25 -12.24
N ARG A 23 0.84 -16.93 -12.07
CA ARG A 23 -0.17 -15.99 -12.57
C ARG A 23 0.46 -14.67 -12.99
N ARG A 24 -0.15 -14.01 -13.96
CA ARG A 24 0.13 -12.61 -14.33
C ARG A 24 -1.20 -11.87 -14.41
N VAL A 25 -1.31 -10.78 -13.68
CA VAL A 25 -2.49 -9.90 -13.69
C VAL A 25 -2.02 -8.57 -14.28
N PRO A 26 -2.60 -8.10 -15.40
CA PRO A 26 -2.23 -6.81 -15.97
C PRO A 26 -2.72 -5.66 -15.06
N LEU A 27 -2.18 -4.47 -15.28
CA LEU A 27 -2.76 -3.24 -14.72
C LEU A 27 -4.23 -3.13 -15.15
N PRO A 28 -5.14 -2.73 -14.23
CA PRO A 28 -6.52 -2.42 -14.58
C PRO A 28 -6.55 -1.41 -15.74
N HIS A 29 -7.40 -1.67 -16.74
CA HIS A 29 -7.50 -0.84 -17.94
C HIS A 29 -7.85 0.62 -17.63
N GLU A 30 -8.64 0.83 -16.57
CA GLU A 30 -9.02 2.13 -16.04
C GLU A 30 -7.79 2.98 -15.66
N LEU A 31 -6.70 2.34 -15.21
CA LEU A 31 -5.45 3.02 -14.86
C LEU A 31 -4.56 3.30 -16.06
N VAL A 32 -4.68 2.51 -17.14
CA VAL A 32 -3.90 2.72 -18.36
C VAL A 32 -4.19 4.09 -18.97
N GLU A 33 -5.46 4.51 -18.92
CA GLU A 33 -5.89 5.83 -19.40
C GLU A 33 -5.33 6.97 -18.54
N GLN A 34 -5.14 6.75 -17.24
CA GLN A 34 -4.62 7.77 -16.32
C GLN A 34 -3.17 8.15 -16.60
N PHE A 35 -2.37 7.26 -17.18
CA PHE A 35 -1.00 7.60 -17.60
C PHE A 35 -0.97 8.69 -18.68
N GLY A 36 -2.04 8.86 -19.45
CA GLY A 36 -2.14 9.96 -20.42
C GLY A 36 -2.23 11.34 -19.78
N HIS A 37 -2.61 11.43 -18.50
CA HIS A 37 -2.74 12.67 -17.74
C HIS A 37 -1.49 13.04 -16.94
N MET A 38 -0.53 12.12 -16.83
CA MET A 38 0.69 12.30 -16.06
C MET A 38 1.50 13.52 -16.51
N GLN A 39 1.84 14.38 -15.55
CA GLN A 39 2.64 15.57 -15.78
C GLN A 39 4.08 15.40 -15.30
N CYS A 40 4.29 14.87 -14.09
CA CYS A 40 5.57 15.00 -13.40
C CYS A 40 6.10 13.71 -12.75
N ASN A 41 5.28 12.97 -12.00
CA ASN A 41 5.75 11.85 -11.18
C ASN A 41 4.84 10.62 -11.25
N CYS A 42 5.48 9.44 -11.17
CA CYS A 42 4.82 8.14 -11.13
C CYS A 42 5.53 7.24 -10.14
N MET A 43 4.80 6.66 -9.19
CA MET A 43 5.33 5.61 -8.33
C MET A 43 4.31 4.48 -8.23
N MET A 44 4.81 3.28 -8.00
CA MET A 44 3.97 2.11 -7.81
C MET A 44 4.57 1.21 -6.75
N GLY A 45 3.71 0.39 -6.15
CA GLY A 45 4.16 -0.59 -5.19
C GLY A 45 3.04 -1.55 -4.82
N VAL A 46 3.35 -2.41 -3.86
CA VAL A 46 2.40 -3.37 -3.31
C VAL A 46 2.37 -3.25 -1.80
N PHE A 47 1.19 -3.49 -1.24
CA PHE A 47 0.93 -3.70 0.16
C PHE A 47 0.43 -5.14 0.35
N PRO A 48 1.35 -6.10 0.52
CA PRO A 48 0.98 -7.51 0.66
C PRO A 48 0.09 -7.78 1.87
N GLU A 49 0.26 -7.01 2.95
CA GLU A 49 -0.54 -7.12 4.18
C GLU A 49 -2.04 -6.97 3.95
N ILE A 50 -2.43 -6.25 2.89
CA ILE A 50 -3.82 -5.98 2.54
C ILE A 50 -4.19 -6.50 1.15
N SER A 51 -3.29 -7.26 0.50
CA SER A 51 -3.48 -7.77 -0.87
C SER A 51 -3.82 -6.67 -1.88
N ARG A 52 -3.07 -5.56 -1.85
CA ARG A 52 -3.30 -4.42 -2.74
C ARG A 52 -2.05 -3.96 -3.44
N ALA A 53 -2.19 -3.57 -4.70
CA ALA A 53 -1.20 -2.79 -5.41
C ALA A 53 -1.67 -1.33 -5.42
N TRP A 54 -0.71 -0.42 -5.50
CA TRP A 54 -0.97 1.01 -5.56
C TRP A 54 -0.15 1.67 -6.66
N LEU A 55 -0.68 2.78 -7.16
CA LEU A 55 -0.09 3.61 -8.20
C LEU A 55 -0.38 5.07 -7.83
N THR A 56 0.64 5.91 -7.87
CA THR A 56 0.47 7.36 -7.76
C THR A 56 0.77 8.01 -9.10
N ILE A 57 -0.08 8.94 -9.51
CA ILE A 57 0.14 9.80 -10.67
C ILE A 57 0.00 11.22 -10.18
N ASP A 58 1.13 11.94 -10.11
CA ASP A 58 1.20 13.28 -9.54
C ASP A 58 0.56 13.36 -8.13
N SER A 59 -0.61 13.98 -7.98
CA SER A 59 -1.35 14.13 -6.72
C SER A 59 -2.27 12.96 -6.36
N ASP A 60 -2.56 12.10 -7.33
CA ASP A 60 -3.63 11.12 -7.21
C ASP A 60 -3.05 9.76 -6.86
N ILE A 61 -3.74 9.02 -5.99
CA ILE A 61 -3.39 7.65 -5.66
C ILE A 61 -4.53 6.70 -5.99
N PHE A 62 -4.16 5.62 -6.66
CA PHE A 62 -5.02 4.50 -7.02
C PHE A 62 -4.55 3.26 -6.27
N MET A 63 -5.49 2.43 -5.84
CA MET A 63 -5.21 1.18 -5.15
C MET A 63 -6.22 0.12 -5.54
N TRP A 64 -5.74 -1.07 -5.89
CA TRP A 64 -6.60 -2.16 -6.38
C TRP A 64 -6.13 -3.50 -5.84
N ASN A 65 -7.00 -4.50 -5.88
CA ASN A 65 -6.64 -5.86 -5.55
C ASN A 65 -5.73 -6.44 -6.65
N TYR A 66 -4.46 -6.72 -6.33
CA TYR A 66 -3.53 -7.27 -7.33
C TYR A 66 -3.81 -8.74 -7.66
N GLU A 67 -4.65 -9.42 -6.87
CA GLU A 67 -5.02 -10.81 -7.14
C GLU A 67 -5.95 -10.90 -8.36
N ASP A 68 -6.94 -10.03 -8.50
CA ASP A 68 -7.95 -10.11 -9.58
C ASP A 68 -8.08 -8.83 -10.43
N GLY A 69 -7.40 -7.75 -10.05
CA GLY A 69 -7.52 -6.44 -10.70
C GLY A 69 -8.76 -5.65 -10.26
N GLY A 70 -9.58 -6.18 -9.35
CA GLY A 70 -10.81 -5.56 -8.88
C GLY A 70 -10.62 -4.64 -7.67
N ASP A 71 -11.74 -4.20 -7.09
CA ASP A 71 -11.79 -3.34 -5.90
C ASP A 71 -10.89 -2.09 -6.02
N LEU A 72 -10.99 -1.41 -7.18
CA LEU A 72 -10.26 -0.18 -7.45
C LEU A 72 -10.83 0.95 -6.59
N ALA A 73 -10.00 1.47 -5.71
CA ALA A 73 -10.21 2.69 -4.96
C ALA A 73 -9.23 3.76 -5.44
N TYR A 74 -9.62 5.03 -5.34
CA TYR A 74 -8.76 6.15 -5.63
C TYR A 74 -8.96 7.29 -4.63
N PHE A 75 -7.99 8.19 -4.59
CA PHE A 75 -8.05 9.44 -3.84
C PHE A 75 -7.33 10.54 -4.61
N ASP A 76 -8.06 11.61 -4.85
CA ASP A 76 -7.70 12.82 -5.63
C ASP A 76 -7.81 14.10 -4.78
N GLY A 77 -7.76 13.94 -3.44
CA GLY A 77 -7.93 15.06 -2.50
C GLY A 77 -6.67 15.90 -2.27
N LEU A 78 -5.55 15.58 -2.92
CA LEU A 78 -4.30 16.34 -2.77
C LEU A 78 -4.15 17.36 -3.91
N SER A 79 -3.57 18.51 -3.59
CA SER A 79 -3.22 19.53 -4.59
C SER A 79 -1.79 19.39 -5.10
N GLU A 80 -0.92 18.74 -4.33
CA GLU A 80 0.50 18.62 -4.61
C GLU A 80 0.91 17.18 -4.89
N THR A 81 1.99 17.01 -5.64
CA THR A 81 2.52 15.70 -6.03
C THR A 81 2.89 14.84 -4.83
N ILE A 82 2.46 13.58 -4.83
CA ILE A 82 2.85 12.59 -3.84
C ILE A 82 4.33 12.22 -4.03
N LEU A 83 5.09 12.34 -2.94
CA LEU A 83 6.53 12.03 -2.87
C LEU A 83 6.79 10.67 -2.21
N ALA A 84 5.95 10.25 -1.27
CA ALA A 84 6.06 8.96 -0.60
C ALA A 84 4.69 8.46 -0.13
N VAL A 85 4.55 7.13 -0.13
CA VAL A 85 3.35 6.42 0.33
C VAL A 85 3.78 5.38 1.36
N GLY A 86 3.06 5.29 2.48
CA GLY A 86 3.29 4.29 3.52
C GLY A 86 1.99 3.66 4.02
N LEU A 87 1.98 2.33 4.16
CA LEU A 87 0.93 1.62 4.87
C LEU A 87 1.34 1.43 6.34
N VAL A 88 0.45 1.80 7.26
CA VAL A 88 0.74 1.83 8.70
C VAL A 88 -0.37 1.16 9.49
N LYS A 89 0.01 0.43 10.56
CA LYS A 89 -0.95 -0.06 11.55
C LYS A 89 -1.34 1.06 12.52
N PRO A 90 -2.64 1.32 12.73
CA PRO A 90 -3.09 2.36 13.63
C PRO A 90 -2.64 2.08 15.06
N LYS A 91 -2.30 3.14 15.80
CA LYS A 91 -2.02 3.03 17.23
C LYS A 91 -3.28 2.56 17.98
N ALA A 92 -3.11 1.54 18.82
CA ALA A 92 -4.19 0.97 19.61
C ALA A 92 -4.88 2.03 20.49
N GLY A 93 -6.21 2.02 20.49
CA GLY A 93 -7.05 2.91 21.32
C GLY A 93 -7.22 4.33 20.79
N ILE A 94 -6.73 4.66 19.59
CA ILE A 94 -6.89 6.00 18.98
C ILE A 94 -8.04 6.03 17.97
N PHE A 95 -8.10 5.03 17.09
CA PHE A 95 -9.06 5.01 15.97
C PHE A 95 -10.24 4.06 16.23
N GLN A 96 -11.31 4.26 15.47
CA GLN A 96 -12.47 3.37 15.50
C GLN A 96 -12.08 1.95 15.07
N PRO A 97 -12.69 0.88 15.63
CA PRO A 97 -12.30 -0.51 15.36
C PRO A 97 -12.41 -0.93 13.89
N HIS A 98 -13.19 -0.22 13.07
CA HIS A 98 -13.33 -0.49 11.65
C HIS A 98 -12.13 0.01 10.82
N ILE A 99 -11.32 0.93 11.34
CA ILE A 99 -10.10 1.43 10.69
C ILE A 99 -8.96 0.47 11.05
N ARG A 100 -8.58 -0.38 10.10
CA ARG A 100 -7.56 -1.43 10.32
C ARG A 100 -6.16 -1.02 9.91
N HIS A 101 -6.06 -0.12 8.93
CA HIS A 101 -4.79 0.42 8.44
C HIS A 101 -4.93 1.91 8.19
N LEU A 102 -3.80 2.58 8.12
CA LEU A 102 -3.68 3.98 7.75
C LEU A 102 -2.82 4.06 6.49
N LEU A 103 -3.26 4.89 5.54
CA LEU A 103 -2.48 5.23 4.37
C LEU A 103 -1.88 6.61 4.61
N VAL A 104 -0.56 6.69 4.65
CA VAL A 104 0.18 7.93 4.86
C VAL A 104 0.74 8.39 3.53
N LEU A 105 0.40 9.61 3.14
CA LEU A 105 0.84 10.26 1.91
C LEU A 105 1.68 11.47 2.30
N ALA A 106 2.88 11.59 1.75
CA ALA A 106 3.71 12.78 1.93
C ALA A 106 3.79 13.56 0.62
N THR A 107 3.53 14.86 0.71
CA THR A 107 3.70 15.84 -0.36
C THR A 107 4.84 16.82 0.02
N PRO A 108 5.25 17.74 -0.87
CA PRO A 108 6.18 18.80 -0.53
C PRO A 108 5.71 19.73 0.60
N VAL A 109 4.39 19.82 0.84
CA VAL A 109 3.80 20.80 1.77
C VAL A 109 3.22 20.15 3.04
N ASP A 110 2.69 18.94 2.93
CA ASP A 110 1.97 18.28 4.02
C ASP A 110 2.04 16.75 3.97
N ILE A 111 1.72 16.15 5.11
CA ILE A 111 1.54 14.73 5.32
C ILE A 111 0.05 14.52 5.56
N VAL A 112 -0.58 13.71 4.71
CA VAL A 112 -2.00 13.38 4.81
C VAL A 112 -2.15 11.93 5.24
N ILE A 113 -2.94 11.69 6.29
CA ILE A 113 -3.23 10.36 6.82
C ILE A 113 -4.69 10.02 6.53
N LEU A 114 -4.91 9.00 5.71
CA LEU A 114 -6.23 8.46 5.38
C LEU A 114 -6.49 7.16 6.15
N GLY A 115 -7.76 6.91 6.47
CA GLY A 115 -8.18 5.65 7.07
C GLY A 115 -8.49 4.59 6.01
N LEU A 116 -8.07 3.35 6.27
CA LEU A 116 -8.48 2.18 5.51
C LEU A 116 -9.38 1.30 6.36
N SER A 117 -10.61 1.13 5.87
CA SER A 117 -11.63 0.32 6.51
C SER A 117 -11.99 -0.90 5.69
N TYR A 118 -12.46 -1.95 6.35
CA TYR A 118 -12.93 -3.16 5.70
C TYR A 118 -14.42 -3.29 5.94
N THR A 119 -15.19 -3.33 4.85
CA THR A 119 -16.61 -3.66 4.94
C THR A 119 -16.72 -5.16 5.23
N THR A 120 -17.12 -5.53 6.44
CA THR A 120 -17.62 -6.87 6.68
C THR A 120 -19.01 -6.92 6.06
N LEU A 121 -19.15 -7.65 4.95
CA LEU A 121 -20.48 -8.06 4.49
C LEU A 121 -21.12 -8.84 5.65
N GLN A 122 -22.18 -8.29 6.22
CA GLN A 122 -22.84 -8.84 7.39
C GLN A 122 -23.19 -10.32 7.18
N ALA A 123 -22.80 -11.14 8.15
CA ALA A 123 -23.27 -12.51 8.33
C ALA A 123 -24.80 -12.48 8.56
N GLY A 124 -25.57 -12.53 7.47
CA GLY A 124 -27.04 -12.50 7.50
C GLY A 124 -27.72 -13.27 6.37
N SER A 125 -26.97 -13.89 5.45
CA SER A 125 -27.57 -14.77 4.42
C SER A 125 -26.74 -16.05 4.29
N GLY A 126 -27.35 -17.16 4.70
CA GLY A 126 -26.74 -18.47 4.83
C GLY A 126 -26.30 -19.08 3.50
N THR A 127 -25.11 -18.70 3.03
CA THR A 127 -24.35 -19.48 2.06
C THR A 127 -22.95 -19.70 2.60
N LEU A 128 -22.66 -20.95 2.91
CA LEU A 128 -21.36 -21.46 3.31
C LEU A 128 -20.45 -21.32 2.09
N ASN A 129 -19.61 -20.28 2.03
CA ASN A 129 -18.40 -20.21 1.22
C ASN A 129 -17.54 -19.06 1.77
N ASP A 130 -16.45 -19.46 2.40
CA ASP A 130 -15.44 -18.62 3.02
C ASP A 130 -14.65 -17.88 1.94
N SER A 131 -15.13 -16.69 1.55
CA SER A 131 -14.34 -15.71 0.83
C SER A 131 -14.36 -14.44 1.66
N MET A 132 -13.21 -14.08 2.22
CA MET A 132 -12.91 -12.78 2.82
C MET A 132 -12.97 -11.65 1.76
N SER A 133 -14.05 -11.56 0.99
CA SER A 133 -14.32 -10.49 0.02
C SER A 133 -15.05 -9.33 0.70
N GLY A 134 -14.52 -8.89 1.85
CA GLY A 134 -14.88 -7.58 2.37
C GLY A 134 -14.18 -6.53 1.51
N GLY A 135 -14.94 -5.70 0.81
CA GLY A 135 -14.38 -4.61 0.01
C GLY A 135 -13.59 -3.67 0.92
N MET A 136 -12.35 -3.37 0.53
CA MET A 136 -11.53 -2.43 1.27
C MET A 136 -11.92 -1.03 0.82
N GLN A 137 -12.25 -0.17 1.77
CA GLN A 137 -12.68 1.18 1.51
C GLN A 137 -11.68 2.16 2.10
N LEU A 138 -11.12 2.99 1.22
CA LEU A 138 -10.40 4.20 1.59
C LEU A 138 -11.41 5.26 2.03
N LEU A 139 -11.19 5.84 3.21
CA LEU A 139 -12.04 6.93 3.70
C LEU A 139 -11.76 8.20 2.89
N PRO A 140 -12.79 8.94 2.45
CA PRO A 140 -12.63 10.12 1.60
C PRO A 140 -12.03 11.30 2.36
N ASP A 141 -12.29 11.40 3.67
CA ASP A 141 -11.82 12.50 4.50
C ASP A 141 -10.50 12.14 5.20
N PRO A 142 -9.47 12.99 5.10
CA PRO A 142 -8.27 12.85 5.91
C PRO A 142 -8.55 12.81 7.40
N LEU A 143 -7.94 11.83 8.08
CA LEU A 143 -7.97 11.75 9.54
C LEU A 143 -7.04 12.79 10.17
N TYR A 144 -5.90 13.04 9.52
CA TYR A 144 -4.93 14.06 9.92
C TYR A 144 -4.25 14.65 8.68
N SER A 145 -3.91 15.95 8.76
CA SER A 145 -2.97 16.62 7.86
C SER A 145 -1.96 17.39 8.72
N LEU A 146 -0.66 17.24 8.41
CA LEU A 146 0.43 17.88 9.13
C LEU A 146 1.37 18.58 8.13
N PRO A 147 1.78 19.84 8.36
CA PRO A 147 2.74 20.49 7.47
C PRO A 147 4.12 19.81 7.54
N THR A 148 4.82 19.75 6.40
CA THR A 148 6.21 19.23 6.32
C THR A 148 7.28 20.30 6.45
N ASP A 149 6.88 21.58 6.62
CA ASP A 149 7.77 22.75 6.63
C ASP A 149 8.74 22.79 5.43
N ASN A 150 8.26 22.37 4.25
CA ASN A 150 9.02 22.24 3.00
C ASN A 150 10.12 21.16 3.02
N THR A 151 10.09 20.26 4.00
CA THR A 151 10.96 19.08 4.01
C THR A 151 10.39 18.02 3.08
N TYR A 152 11.19 17.59 2.10
CA TYR A 152 10.76 16.57 1.15
C TYR A 152 10.94 15.21 1.81
N LEU A 153 9.85 14.63 2.32
CA LEU A 153 9.86 13.31 2.93
C LEU A 153 9.82 12.24 1.83
N LEU A 154 10.86 11.41 1.78
CA LEU A 154 11.10 10.46 0.70
C LEU A 154 10.80 9.01 1.08
N THR A 155 10.68 8.73 2.38
CA THR A 155 10.45 7.37 2.88
C THR A 155 9.58 7.43 4.11
N ILE A 156 8.64 6.50 4.21
CA ILE A 156 7.74 6.33 5.33
C ILE A 156 7.84 4.88 5.78
N THR A 157 8.03 4.66 7.08
CA THR A 157 7.96 3.34 7.69
C THR A 157 7.20 3.41 9.01
N SER A 158 6.87 2.27 9.59
CA SER A 158 6.19 2.24 10.88
C SER A 158 6.65 1.08 11.76
N ALA A 159 6.47 1.26 13.06
CA ALA A 159 6.63 0.21 14.06
C ALA A 159 5.27 -0.40 14.42
N GLU A 160 5.29 -1.63 14.94
CA GLU A 160 4.09 -2.37 15.34
C GLU A 160 3.23 -1.65 16.41
N ASN A 161 3.82 -0.72 17.16
CA ASN A 161 3.12 0.09 18.15
C ASN A 161 2.38 1.31 17.57
N GLY A 162 2.36 1.46 16.24
CA GLY A 162 1.70 2.55 15.52
C GLY A 162 2.50 3.85 15.46
N ARG A 163 3.80 3.84 15.78
CA ARG A 163 4.70 4.97 15.49
C ARG A 163 5.05 4.98 14.00
N ILE A 164 5.00 6.15 13.41
CA ILE A 164 5.38 6.41 12.02
C ILE A 164 6.72 7.11 12.04
N PHE A 165 7.65 6.65 11.21
CA PHE A 165 8.97 7.26 11.03
C PHE A 165 9.11 7.69 9.58
N MET A 166 9.73 8.84 9.37
CA MET A 166 9.90 9.41 8.04
C MET A 166 11.33 9.88 7.82
N ALA A 167 11.84 9.73 6.60
CA ALA A 167 13.17 10.21 6.24
C ALA A 167 13.06 11.34 5.22
N GLY A 168 13.68 12.47 5.53
CA GLY A 168 13.74 13.64 4.66
C GLY A 168 14.89 13.58 3.66
N LYS A 169 14.75 14.34 2.57
CA LYS A 169 15.82 14.57 1.59
C LYS A 169 17.04 15.27 2.18
N ASP A 170 16.85 15.95 3.31
CA ASP A 170 17.90 16.58 4.11
C ASP A 170 18.77 15.59 4.90
N GLY A 171 18.42 14.30 4.88
CA GLY A 171 19.13 13.23 5.57
C GLY A 171 18.70 13.05 7.03
N CYS A 172 17.64 13.73 7.47
CA CYS A 172 17.11 13.61 8.82
C CYS A 172 16.06 12.49 8.94
N LEU A 173 15.92 11.97 10.16
CA LEU A 173 14.86 11.06 10.58
C LEU A 173 13.87 11.83 11.46
N TYR A 174 12.58 11.67 11.17
CA TYR A 174 11.44 12.29 11.85
C TYR A 174 10.54 11.23 12.47
#